data_AF-A0A843LR48-F1
#
_entry.id   AF-A0A843LR48-F1
#
_cell.length_a   1.000
_cell.length_b   1.000
_cell.length_c   1.000
_cell.angle_alpha   90.00
_cell.angle_beta   90.00
_cell.angle_gamma   90.00
#
_symmetry.space_group_name_H-M   'P 1'
#
loop_
_entity.id
_entity.type
_entity.pdbx_description
1 polymer ?
#
loop_
_entity_poly.entity_id
_entity_poly.type
_entity_poly.pdbx_seq_one_letter_code
_entity_poly.pdbx_strand_id
1 'polypeptide(L)'
;MGGLSIPVKSLISLLLLGCLLWAAVSAGCMETSPTPATPTPTPAPASTYTIYPPVGPKPAFSSSITSLQKRMRSDGSCYWTVAGSVTNEGDGTARNAAIRFMLIDDEASMIRATETVFVPRFPAGETKAFTVDALPGECDRQYHAEIEATCDIP
;
A
#
# COMPACT_ATOMS: atom_id res chain seq x y z
N MET A 1 53.09 17.71 -11.82
CA MET A 1 52.01 17.35 -12.77
C MET A 1 51.90 15.82 -12.69
N GLY A 2 50.97 15.22 -11.95
CA GLY A 2 49.51 15.36 -12.03
C GLY A 2 49.01 14.29 -13.02
N GLY A 3 48.24 13.26 -12.66
CA GLY A 3 47.64 12.89 -11.38
C GLY A 3 47.32 11.39 -11.36
N LEU A 4 47.17 10.82 -10.15
CA LEU A 4 46.61 9.49 -9.95
C LEU A 4 45.08 9.60 -9.98
N SER A 5 44.45 9.04 -11.02
CA SER A 5 43.01 8.78 -11.03
C SER A 5 42.72 7.53 -10.22
N ILE A 6 42.17 7.71 -9.02
CA ILE A 6 41.70 6.62 -8.16
C ILE A 6 40.26 6.28 -8.57
N PRO A 7 39.93 5.01 -8.90
CA PRO A 7 38.57 4.63 -9.24
C PRO A 7 37.67 4.66 -7.99
N VAL A 8 36.56 5.41 -8.09
CA VAL A 8 35.54 5.69 -7.05
C VAL A 8 35.00 4.42 -6.35
N LYS A 9 35.14 3.25 -6.98
CA LYS A 9 34.73 1.95 -6.42
C LYS A 9 35.58 1.49 -5.22
N SER A 10 36.79 2.06 -5.04
CA SER A 10 37.72 1.70 -3.96
C SER A 10 37.47 2.45 -2.64
N LEU A 11 36.71 3.55 -2.63
CA LEU A 11 36.49 4.38 -1.44
C LEU A 11 35.32 3.88 -0.56
N ILE A 12 34.31 3.24 -1.16
CA ILE A 12 33.12 2.74 -0.43
C ILE A 12 33.43 1.44 0.34
N SER A 13 34.38 0.63 -0.15
CA SER A 13 34.79 -0.60 0.54
C SER A 13 35.63 -0.33 1.81
N LEU A 14 36.32 0.81 1.86
CA LEU A 14 37.11 1.26 3.02
C LEU A 14 36.25 1.81 4.17
N LEU A 15 35.06 2.34 3.87
CA LEU A 15 34.12 2.86 4.88
C LEU A 15 33.36 1.75 5.63
N LEU A 16 33.18 0.58 5.02
CA LEU A 16 32.48 -0.56 5.62
C LEU A 16 33.36 -1.41 6.55
N LEU A 17 34.69 -1.27 6.49
CA LEU A 17 35.64 -2.04 7.30
C LEU A 17 36.00 -1.37 8.65
N GLY A 18 35.57 -0.13 8.88
CA GLY A 18 35.95 0.69 10.04
C GLY A 18 35.08 0.52 11.30
N CYS A 19 33.95 -0.19 11.24
CA CYS A 19 33.00 -0.25 12.35
C CYS A 19 33.12 -1.50 13.26
N LEU A 20 34.16 -2.32 13.11
CA LEU A 20 34.28 -3.62 13.81
C LEU A 20 35.36 -3.69 14.90
N LEU A 21 35.88 -2.56 15.37
CA LEU A 21 36.95 -2.54 16.38
C LEU A 21 36.62 -1.61 17.54
N TRP A 22 35.86 -2.10 18.52
CA TRP A 22 36.25 -1.90 19.91
C TRP A 22 35.59 -2.90 20.84
N ALA A 23 36.39 -3.88 21.27
CA ALA A 23 36.16 -4.64 22.48
C ALA A 23 37.39 -4.51 23.38
N ALA A 24 37.11 -4.44 24.69
CA ALA A 24 38.00 -4.77 25.80
C ALA A 24 39.02 -3.66 26.18
N VAL A 25 39.33 -3.30 27.44
CA VAL A 25 39.08 -3.81 28.80
C VAL A 25 39.29 -2.63 29.77
N SER A 26 38.57 -2.57 30.89
CA SER A 26 39.17 -2.09 32.14
C SER A 26 38.78 -3.02 33.29
N ALA A 27 39.80 -3.65 33.87
CA ALA A 27 39.77 -4.40 35.10
C ALA A 27 40.24 -3.49 36.26
N GLY A 28 39.64 -3.63 37.43
CA GLY A 28 40.04 -3.01 38.70
C GLY A 28 38.87 -3.08 39.68
N CYS A 29 38.79 -4.11 40.53
CA CYS A 29 39.37 -4.23 41.88
C CYS A 29 38.47 -3.67 43.00
N MET A 30 38.41 -4.46 44.08
CA MET A 30 37.42 -4.51 45.16
C MET A 30 37.07 -3.18 45.84
N GLU A 31 35.80 -3.00 46.21
CA GLU A 31 35.45 -2.72 47.61
C GLU A 31 33.98 -3.06 47.90
N THR A 32 33.75 -3.70 49.04
CA THR A 32 32.46 -4.19 49.55
C THR A 32 31.55 -3.00 49.88
N SER A 33 30.38 -2.93 49.23
CA SER A 33 29.31 -2.01 49.64
C SER A 33 28.07 -2.83 50.05
N PRO A 34 27.46 -2.56 51.22
CA PRO A 34 26.36 -3.37 51.72
C PRO A 34 25.17 -3.26 50.77
N THR A 35 24.60 -4.42 50.42
CA THR A 35 23.34 -4.55 49.68
C THR A 35 22.29 -3.56 50.20
N PRO A 36 21.86 -2.57 49.39
CA PRO A 36 20.62 -1.88 49.67
C PRO A 36 19.51 -2.91 49.49
N ALA A 37 18.69 -3.12 50.51
CA ALA A 37 17.52 -3.97 50.40
C ALA A 37 16.71 -3.55 49.16
N THR A 38 16.65 -4.43 48.15
CA THR A 38 15.78 -4.22 47.00
C THR A 38 14.36 -4.11 47.53
N PRO A 39 13.65 -2.99 47.34
CA PRO A 39 12.23 -2.98 47.61
C PRO A 39 11.60 -4.00 46.66
N THR A 40 10.91 -4.99 47.21
CA THR A 40 10.08 -5.91 46.44
C THR A 40 9.24 -5.05 45.49
N PRO A 41 9.32 -5.24 44.16
CA PRO A 41 8.48 -4.50 43.25
C PRO A 41 7.03 -4.83 43.59
N THR A 42 6.28 -3.85 44.10
CA THR A 42 4.82 -3.93 44.17
C THR A 42 4.35 -4.26 42.75
N PRO A 43 3.59 -5.34 42.55
CA PRO A 43 3.03 -5.64 41.23
C PRO A 43 2.22 -4.41 40.79
N ALA A 44 2.62 -3.78 39.69
CA ALA A 44 1.80 -2.77 39.07
C ALA A 44 0.44 -3.41 38.76
N PRO A 45 -0.70 -2.76 39.10
CA PRO A 45 -1.99 -3.31 38.72
C PRO A 45 -1.97 -3.55 37.22
N ALA A 46 -2.26 -4.78 36.82
CA ALA A 46 -2.39 -5.13 35.41
C ALA A 46 -3.43 -4.19 34.81
N SER A 47 -2.99 -3.24 34.00
CA SER A 47 -3.88 -2.35 33.28
C SER A 47 -4.52 -3.19 32.18
N THR A 48 -5.65 -3.80 32.48
CA THR A 48 -6.48 -4.47 31.49
C THR A 48 -7.08 -3.39 30.60
N TYR A 49 -6.40 -3.06 29.50
CA TYR A 49 -6.99 -2.22 28.47
C TYR A 49 -8.02 -3.05 27.72
N THR A 50 -9.29 -2.69 27.88
CA THR A 50 -10.36 -3.19 27.01
C THR A 50 -10.13 -2.62 25.62
N ILE A 51 -9.68 -3.44 24.69
CA ILE A 51 -9.65 -3.08 23.27
C ILE A 51 -11.09 -3.13 22.79
N TYR A 52 -11.73 -1.97 22.68
CA TYR A 52 -12.99 -1.86 21.97
C TYR A 52 -12.70 -1.97 20.47
N PRO A 53 -13.36 -2.88 19.73
CA PRO A 53 -13.33 -2.81 18.27
C PRO A 53 -13.81 -1.40 17.86
N PRO A 54 -13.35 -0.85 16.72
CA PRO A 54 -13.91 0.39 16.22
C PRO A 54 -15.39 0.15 15.86
N VAL A 55 -16.28 0.37 16.82
CA VAL A 55 -17.73 0.24 16.65
C VAL A 55 -18.23 1.56 16.07
N GLY A 56 -17.93 1.78 14.80
CA GLY A 56 -18.45 2.91 14.03
C GLY A 56 -18.90 2.41 12.66
N PRO A 57 -19.93 3.02 12.08
CA PRO A 57 -20.42 2.64 10.76
C PRO A 57 -19.29 2.70 9.74
N LYS A 58 -19.08 1.62 8.99
CA LYS A 58 -17.95 1.42 8.09
C LYS A 58 -18.47 1.15 6.67
N PRO A 59 -17.92 1.82 5.65
CA PRO A 59 -18.22 1.47 4.27
C PRO A 59 -17.62 0.10 3.91
N ALA A 60 -18.32 -0.62 3.05
CA ALA A 60 -17.88 -1.87 2.47
C ALA A 60 -18.35 -1.89 1.02
N PHE A 61 -17.46 -2.16 0.08
CA PHE A 61 -17.79 -2.05 -1.34
C PHE A 61 -17.88 -3.43 -1.98
N SER A 62 -18.89 -3.59 -2.82
CA SER A 62 -18.95 -4.64 -3.83
C SER A 62 -18.96 -4.00 -5.21
N SER A 63 -18.50 -4.74 -6.22
CA SER A 63 -18.41 -4.22 -7.58
C SER A 63 -18.65 -5.30 -8.61
N SER A 64 -19.11 -4.88 -9.79
CA SER A 64 -19.35 -5.77 -10.91
C SER A 64 -19.02 -5.07 -12.23
N ILE A 65 -18.36 -5.80 -13.12
CA ILE A 65 -18.20 -5.40 -14.52
C ILE A 65 -19.49 -5.74 -15.25
N THR A 66 -20.06 -4.77 -15.96
CA THR A 66 -21.27 -4.96 -16.77
C THR A 66 -20.95 -4.97 -18.27
N SER A 67 -19.84 -4.36 -18.68
CA SER A 67 -19.40 -4.35 -20.08
C SER A 67 -17.89 -4.16 -20.18
N LEU A 68 -17.24 -4.91 -21.06
CA LEU A 68 -15.86 -4.71 -21.47
C LEU A 68 -15.82 -4.75 -23.00
N GLN A 69 -15.51 -3.62 -23.63
CA GLN A 69 -15.56 -3.49 -25.08
C GLN A 69 -14.21 -3.04 -25.64
N LYS A 70 -13.63 -3.88 -26.47
CA LYS A 70 -12.50 -3.48 -27.32
C LYS A 70 -12.98 -2.52 -28.40
N ARG A 71 -12.22 -1.44 -28.59
CA ARG A 71 -12.44 -0.39 -29.58
C ARG A 71 -11.14 -0.13 -30.31
N MET A 72 -11.24 0.42 -31.51
CA MET A 72 -10.10 0.77 -32.35
C MET A 72 -10.12 2.29 -32.60
N ARG A 73 -8.98 2.94 -32.41
CA ARG A 73 -8.79 4.34 -32.78
C ARG A 73 -8.54 4.47 -34.27
N SER A 74 -8.64 5.69 -34.79
CA SER A 74 -8.34 6.00 -36.20
C SER A 74 -6.88 5.76 -36.59
N ASP A 75 -5.95 5.75 -35.62
CA ASP A 75 -4.53 5.45 -35.83
C ASP A 75 -4.22 3.94 -35.83
N GLY A 76 -5.24 3.09 -35.70
CA GLY A 76 -5.10 1.64 -35.66
C GLY A 76 -4.75 1.06 -34.28
N SER A 77 -4.52 1.89 -33.26
CA SER A 77 -4.34 1.43 -31.88
C SER A 77 -5.66 0.97 -31.25
N CYS A 78 -5.58 0.03 -30.31
CA CYS A 78 -6.74 -0.45 -29.57
C CYS A 78 -6.87 0.21 -28.19
N TYR A 79 -8.10 0.25 -27.70
CA TYR A 79 -8.42 0.64 -26.34
C TYR A 79 -9.66 -0.10 -25.86
N TRP A 80 -9.90 -0.08 -24.56
CA TRP A 80 -11.06 -0.69 -23.94
C TRP A 80 -11.93 0.38 -23.29
N THR A 81 -13.23 0.23 -23.49
CA THR A 81 -14.26 0.90 -22.68
C THR A 81 -14.76 -0.11 -21.67
N VAL A 82 -14.76 0.26 -20.39
CA VAL A 82 -15.21 -0.57 -19.29
C VAL A 82 -16.40 0.12 -18.63
N ALA A 83 -17.51 -0.62 -18.49
CA ALA A 83 -18.62 -0.19 -17.67
C ALA A 83 -18.82 -1.17 -16.51
N GLY A 84 -19.23 -0.64 -15.37
CA GLY A 84 -19.52 -1.44 -14.20
C GLY A 84 -20.28 -0.66 -13.15
N SER A 85 -20.62 -1.34 -12.06
CA SER A 85 -21.25 -0.75 -10.90
C SER A 85 -20.48 -1.03 -9.64
N VAL A 86 -20.56 -0.10 -8.71
CA VAL A 86 -20.07 -0.26 -7.33
C VAL A 86 -21.24 0.00 -6.41
N THR A 87 -21.37 -0.81 -5.36
CA THR A 87 -22.34 -0.63 -4.29
C THR A 87 -21.60 -0.47 -2.98
N ASN A 88 -21.98 0.53 -2.16
CA ASN A 88 -21.55 0.59 -0.77
C ASN A 88 -22.54 -0.21 0.09
N GLU A 89 -22.23 -1.47 0.34
CA GLU A 89 -23.00 -2.40 1.17
C GLU A 89 -22.74 -2.24 2.67
N GLY A 90 -21.79 -1.37 3.04
CA GLY A 90 -21.51 -1.06 4.44
C GLY A 90 -22.64 -0.31 5.12
N ASP A 91 -22.55 -0.19 6.44
CA ASP A 91 -23.47 0.58 7.28
C ASP A 91 -23.04 2.05 7.44
N GLY A 92 -21.91 2.44 6.82
CA GLY A 92 -21.38 3.81 6.83
C GLY A 92 -21.27 4.44 5.44
N THR A 93 -21.43 5.77 5.40
CA THR A 93 -21.12 6.56 4.19
C THR A 93 -19.61 6.61 3.97
N ALA A 94 -19.14 6.23 2.78
CA ALA A 94 -17.76 6.49 2.40
C ALA A 94 -17.58 7.96 2.01
N ARG A 95 -16.45 8.54 2.40
CA ARG A 95 -16.01 9.87 1.96
C ARG A 95 -14.77 9.71 1.13
N ASN A 96 -14.70 10.43 0.01
CA ASN A 96 -13.58 10.37 -0.93
C ASN A 96 -13.25 8.93 -1.36
N ALA A 97 -14.25 8.20 -1.85
CA ALA A 97 -14.00 6.86 -2.38
C ALA A 97 -13.27 6.96 -3.72
N ALA A 98 -12.20 6.19 -3.88
CA ALA A 98 -11.48 6.01 -5.13
C ALA A 98 -11.95 4.70 -5.78
N ILE A 99 -12.55 4.81 -6.97
CA ILE A 99 -13.02 3.68 -7.76
C ILE A 99 -12.03 3.46 -8.91
N ARG A 100 -11.25 2.39 -8.83
CA ARG A 100 -10.19 2.05 -9.78
C ARG A 100 -10.71 1.01 -10.76
N PHE A 101 -10.68 1.33 -12.04
CA PHE A 101 -10.94 0.40 -13.13
C PHE A 101 -9.60 -0.08 -13.66
N MET A 102 -9.35 -1.38 -13.57
CA MET A 102 -8.09 -2.00 -14.00
C MET A 102 -8.37 -2.86 -15.23
N LEU A 103 -7.59 -2.63 -16.29
CA LEU A 103 -7.51 -3.55 -17.44
C LEU A 103 -6.34 -4.49 -17.18
N ILE A 104 -6.61 -5.79 -17.10
CA ILE A 104 -5.61 -6.80 -16.75
C ILE A 104 -5.38 -7.70 -17.96
N ASP A 105 -4.11 -7.83 -18.36
CA ASP A 105 -3.67 -8.73 -19.42
C ASP A 105 -3.75 -10.17 -18.90
N ASP A 106 -4.56 -11.00 -19.55
CA ASP A 106 -4.80 -12.39 -19.14
C ASP A 106 -3.54 -13.25 -19.28
N GLU A 107 -2.73 -12.97 -20.30
CA GLU A 107 -1.57 -13.78 -20.66
C GLU A 107 -0.37 -13.43 -19.76
N ALA A 108 -0.20 -12.14 -19.46
CA ALA A 108 0.85 -11.66 -18.56
C ALA A 108 0.45 -11.68 -17.08
N SER A 109 -0.85 -11.77 -16.78
CA SER A 109 -1.40 -11.58 -15.43
C SER A 109 -0.94 -10.25 -14.80
N MET A 110 -0.90 -9.19 -15.60
CA MET A 110 -0.43 -7.86 -15.17
C MET A 110 -1.48 -6.79 -15.45
N ILE A 111 -1.58 -5.81 -14.55
CA ILE A 111 -2.38 -4.60 -14.77
C ILE A 111 -1.75 -3.81 -15.91
N ARG A 112 -2.47 -3.69 -17.02
CA ARG A 112 -2.03 -2.94 -18.19
C ARG A 112 -2.33 -1.45 -18.06
N ALA A 113 -3.51 -1.12 -17.55
CA ALA A 113 -3.98 0.24 -17.40
C ALA A 113 -4.88 0.36 -16.17
N THR A 114 -4.88 1.54 -15.57
CA THR A 114 -5.77 1.87 -14.45
C THR A 114 -6.34 3.27 -14.66
N GLU A 115 -7.64 3.41 -14.52
CA GLU A 115 -8.33 4.71 -14.44
C GLU A 115 -9.01 4.82 -13.07
N THR A 116 -8.93 6.00 -12.44
CA THR A 116 -9.51 6.21 -11.11
C THR A 116 -10.59 7.29 -11.15
N VAL A 117 -11.79 6.95 -10.68
CA VAL A 117 -12.90 7.88 -10.50
C VAL A 117 -13.09 8.18 -9.02
N PHE A 118 -13.08 9.46 -8.67
CA PHE A 118 -13.30 9.90 -7.28
C PHE A 118 -14.79 10.17 -7.02
N VAL A 119 -15.28 9.61 -5.92
CA VAL A 119 -16.64 9.81 -5.42
C VAL A 119 -16.54 10.49 -4.04
N PRO A 120 -16.76 11.81 -3.95
CA PRO A 120 -16.58 12.56 -2.69
C PRO A 120 -17.45 12.04 -1.54
N ARG A 121 -18.62 11.50 -1.87
CA ARG A 121 -19.56 10.93 -0.89
C ARG A 121 -20.29 9.74 -1.52
N PHE A 122 -20.20 8.59 -0.87
CA PHE A 122 -20.86 7.35 -1.28
C PHE A 122 -21.71 6.81 -0.11
N PRO A 123 -22.97 7.26 0.04
CA PRO A 123 -23.92 6.75 1.03
C PRO A 123 -23.96 5.22 1.15
N ALA A 124 -24.26 4.73 2.36
CA ALA A 124 -24.59 3.33 2.60
C ALA A 124 -25.84 2.92 1.81
N GLY A 125 -25.80 1.74 1.20
CA GLY A 125 -26.85 1.18 0.33
C GLY A 125 -26.94 1.79 -1.07
N GLU A 126 -26.11 2.77 -1.41
CA GLU A 126 -26.13 3.35 -2.77
C GLU A 126 -25.34 2.46 -3.74
N THR A 127 -25.89 2.31 -4.95
CA THR A 127 -25.20 1.75 -6.12
C THR A 127 -24.98 2.84 -7.16
N LYS A 128 -23.76 2.95 -7.68
CA LYS A 128 -23.41 3.87 -8.77
C LYS A 128 -22.90 3.08 -9.97
N ALA A 129 -23.34 3.45 -11.16
CA ALA A 129 -22.82 2.95 -12.41
C ALA A 129 -21.75 3.91 -12.94
N PHE A 130 -20.71 3.35 -13.54
CA PHE A 130 -19.59 4.09 -14.11
C PHE A 130 -19.25 3.53 -15.49
N THR A 131 -18.72 4.40 -16.33
CA THR A 131 -18.07 4.03 -17.58
C THR A 131 -16.75 4.76 -17.63
N VAL A 132 -15.66 4.02 -17.80
CA VAL A 132 -14.36 4.57 -18.15
C VAL A 132 -14.04 4.20 -19.58
N ASP A 133 -13.56 5.19 -20.33
CA ASP A 133 -13.22 5.04 -21.72
C ASP A 133 -11.71 5.07 -21.92
N ALA A 134 -11.27 4.56 -23.06
CA ALA A 134 -9.92 4.73 -23.56
C ALA A 134 -8.79 4.07 -22.74
N LEU A 135 -9.05 3.02 -21.96
CA LEU A 135 -7.98 2.23 -21.33
C LEU A 135 -7.07 1.62 -22.42
N PRO A 136 -5.77 1.95 -22.46
CA PRO A 136 -4.88 1.49 -23.53
C PRO A 136 -4.51 0.01 -23.37
N GLY A 137 -4.43 -0.71 -24.48
CA GLY A 137 -3.94 -2.09 -24.54
C GLY A 137 -3.56 -2.49 -25.98
N GLU A 138 -2.80 -3.55 -26.10
CA GLU A 138 -2.41 -4.16 -27.37
C GLU A 138 -3.58 -4.88 -28.05
N CYS A 139 -3.75 -4.71 -29.36
CA CYS A 139 -4.89 -5.24 -30.12
C CYS A 139 -4.98 -6.77 -30.15
N ASP A 140 -3.87 -7.48 -30.03
CA ASP A 140 -3.75 -8.93 -30.17
C ASP A 140 -3.80 -9.68 -28.84
N ARG A 141 -3.98 -8.97 -27.73
CA ARG A 141 -4.06 -9.52 -26.37
C ARG A 141 -5.49 -9.73 -25.90
N GLN A 142 -5.67 -10.69 -25.01
CA GLN A 142 -6.89 -10.86 -24.23
C GLN A 142 -6.79 -10.12 -22.90
N TYR A 143 -7.91 -9.51 -22.49
CA TYR A 143 -8.01 -8.77 -21.26
C TYR A 143 -9.33 -9.08 -20.57
N HIS A 144 -9.30 -9.04 -19.24
CA HIS A 144 -10.46 -8.79 -18.41
C HIS A 144 -10.32 -7.44 -17.70
N ALA A 145 -11.41 -7.03 -17.06
CA ALA A 145 -11.42 -5.83 -16.24
C ALA A 145 -11.79 -6.18 -14.80
N GLU A 146 -11.24 -5.42 -13.87
CA GLU A 146 -11.58 -5.46 -12.46
C GLU A 146 -11.90 -4.05 -11.97
N ILE A 147 -12.76 -3.98 -10.95
CA ILE A 147 -13.03 -2.74 -10.22
C ILE A 147 -12.58 -2.94 -8.79
N GLU A 148 -11.76 -2.02 -8.31
CA GLU A 148 -11.42 -1.92 -6.90
C GLU A 148 -11.97 -0.60 -6.35
N ALA A 149 -12.70 -0.68 -5.24
CA ALA A 149 -13.22 0.49 -4.54
C ALA A 149 -12.61 0.57 -3.16
N THR A 150 -11.96 1.70 -2.86
CA THR A 150 -11.37 1.97 -1.55
C THR A 150 -11.82 3.34 -1.06
N CYS A 151 -11.88 3.52 0.25
CA CYS A 151 -11.88 4.89 0.78
C CYS A 151 -10.46 5.40 0.64
N ASP A 152 -10.29 6.52 -0.09
CA ASP A 152 -9.02 7.23 -0.05
C ASP A 152 -8.92 7.82 1.37
N ILE A 153 -8.09 7.19 2.20
CA ILE A 153 -7.94 7.54 3.61
C ILE A 153 -7.30 8.95 3.65
N PRO A 154 -7.84 9.91 4.42
CA PRO A 154 -7.20 11.20 4.64
C PRO A 154 -5.89 11.09 5.43
#